data_AF-A0A9D8BXQ8-F1
#
_entry.id   AF-A0A9D8BXQ8-F1
#
_cell.length_a   1.000
_cell.length_b   1.000
_cell.length_c   1.000
_cell.angle_alpha   90.00
_cell.angle_beta   90.00
_cell.angle_gamma   90.00
#
_symmetry.space_group_name_H-M   'P 1'
#
loop_
_entity.id
_entity.type
_entity.pdbx_description
1 polymer ?
#
loop_
_entity_poly.entity_id
_entity_poly.type
_entity_poly.pdbx_seq_one_letter_code
_entity_poly.pdbx_strand_id
1 'polypeptide(L)' 'MEIFAVAFLILLNGLFAMSEMALVSSRKARLQKLVDEGDAAAAAALALN' A
#
# COMPACT_ATOMS: atom_id res chain seq x y z
N MET A 1 -13.14 21.49 -22.77
CA MET A 1 -11.80 21.52 -22.15
C MET A 1 -11.86 21.17 -20.66
N GLU A 2 -12.89 21.60 -19.91
CA GLU A 2 -12.98 21.30 -18.46
C GLU A 2 -13.12 19.80 -18.13
N ILE A 3 -13.90 19.05 -18.90
CA ILE A 3 -14.09 17.60 -18.66
C ILE A 3 -12.76 16.83 -18.71
N PHE A 4 -11.87 17.19 -19.64
CA PHE A 4 -10.55 16.57 -19.72
C PHE A 4 -9.67 16.91 -18.51
N ALA A 5 -9.72 18.16 -18.04
CA ALA A 5 -8.99 18.57 -16.84
C ALA A 5 -9.51 17.86 -15.59
N VAL A 6 -10.83 17.73 -15.43
CA VAL A 6 -11.46 17.01 -14.31
C VAL A 6 -11.11 15.51 -14.38
N ALA A 7 -11.23 14.88 -15.54
CA ALA A 7 -10.85 13.47 -15.72
C ALA A 7 -9.38 13.23 -15.40
N PHE A 8 -8.48 14.12 -15.84
CA PHE A 8 -7.07 14.06 -15.51
C PHE A 8 -6.84 14.14 -13.99
N LEU A 9 -7.47 15.09 -13.31
CA LEU A 9 -7.33 15.25 -11.85
C LEU A 9 -7.88 14.05 -11.07
N ILE A 10 -8.96 13.41 -11.54
CA ILE A 10 -9.49 12.18 -10.95
C ILE A 10 -8.47 11.05 -11.08
N LEU A 11 -7.91 10.83 -12.27
CA LEU A 11 -6.90 9.79 -12.50
C LEU A 11 -5.64 10.04 -11.68
N LEU A 12 -5.20 11.30 -11.61
CA LEU A 12 -4.04 11.71 -10.83
C LEU A 12 -4.25 11.43 -9.34
N ASN A 13 -5.40 11.80 -8.79
CA ASN A 13 -5.75 11.51 -7.39
C ASN A 13 -5.86 10.00 -7.14
N GLY A 14 -6.47 9.26 -8.05
CA GLY A 14 -6.54 7.79 -7.97
C GLY A 14 -5.15 7.16 -7.94
N LEU A 15 -4.23 7.64 -8.78
CA LEU A 15 -2.84 7.18 -8.82
C LEU A 15 -2.10 7.49 -7.51
N PHE A 16 -2.25 8.70 -6.96
CA PHE A 16 -1.63 9.06 -5.69
C PHE A 16 -2.20 8.26 -4.52
N ALA A 17 -3.52 8.10 -4.45
CA ALA A 17 -4.16 7.27 -3.43
C ALA A 17 -3.69 5.80 -3.50
N MET A 18 -3.61 5.24 -4.71
CA MET A 18 -3.08 3.88 -4.90
C MET A 18 -1.60 3.76 -4.52
N SER A 19 -0.79 4.79 -4.76
CA SER A 19 0.64 4.77 -4.40
C SER A 19 0.85 4.72 -2.89
N GLU A 20 0.04 5.46 -2.14
CA GLU A 20 0.06 5.45 -0.67
C GLU A 20 -0.40 4.08 -0.13
N MET A 21 -1.50 3.54 -0.66
CA MET A 21 -1.98 2.20 -0.31
C MET A 21 -0.98 1.10 -0.67
N ALA A 22 -0.34 1.19 -1.84
CA ALA A 22 0.68 0.23 -2.27
C ALA A 22 1.91 0.24 -1.34
N LEU A 23 2.32 1.41 -0.86
CA LEU A 23 3.43 1.53 0.08
C LEU A 23 3.10 0.88 1.43
N VAL A 24 1.88 1.07 1.93
CA VAL A 24 1.41 0.43 3.18
C VAL A 24 1.26 -1.08 3.00
N SER A 25 0.67 -1.52 1.88
CA SER A 25 0.52 -2.93 1.53
C SER A 25 1.87 -3.64 1.37
N SER A 26 2.85 -3.00 0.74
CA SER A 26 4.20 -3.54 0.57
C SER A 26 4.89 -3.85 1.91
N ARG A 27 4.70 -2.98 2.92
CA ARG A 27 5.22 -3.22 4.27
C ARG A 27 4.58 -4.44 4.93
N LYS A 28 3.25 -4.57 4.84
CA LYS A 28 2.54 -5.77 5.34
C LYS A 28 2.95 -7.03 4.59
N ALA A 29 3.06 -6.99 3.26
CA ALA A 29 3.48 -8.12 2.44
C ALA A 29 4.92 -8.58 2.78
N ARG A 30 5.84 -7.65 3.03
CA ARG A 30 7.21 -7.98 3.46
C ARG A 30 7.24 -8.62 4.86
N LEU A 31 6.47 -8.07 5.81
CA LEU A 31 6.33 -8.65 7.14
C LEU A 31 5.72 -10.05 7.07
N GLN A 32 4.65 -10.23 6.29
CA GLN A 32 4.02 -11.53 6.06
C GLN A 32 5.01 -12.54 5.49
N LYS A 33 5.85 -12.15 4.51
CA LYS A 33 6.90 -13.02 3.97
C LYS A 33 7.88 -13.50 5.04
N LEU A 34 8.28 -12.61 5.97
CA LEU A 34 9.17 -12.97 7.08
C LEU A 34 8.46 -13.91 8.08
N VAL A 35 7.17 -13.71 8.34
CA VAL A 35 6.35 -14.63 9.14
C VAL A 35 6.29 -16.02 8.49
N ASP A 36 6.07 -16.07 7.18
CA ASP A 36 6.00 -17.31 6.41
C ASP A 36 7.36 -18.04 6.40
N GLU A 37 8.47 -17.30 6.52
CA GLU A 37 9.82 -17.83 6.69
C GLU A 37 10.13 -18.26 8.15
N GLY A 38 9.19 -18.07 9.08
CA GLY A 38 9.28 -18.52 10.48
C GLY A 38 9.79 -17.48 11.48
N ASP A 39 9.88 -16.20 11.10
CA ASP A 39 10.32 -15.14 11.99
C ASP A 39 9.19 -14.76 12.99
N ALA A 40 9.34 -15.24 14.23
CA ALA A 40 8.40 -14.97 15.32
C ALA A 40 8.34 -13.48 15.73
N ALA A 41 9.43 -12.72 15.54
CA ALA A 41 9.43 -11.28 15.79
C ALA A 41 8.66 -10.54 14.70
N ALA A 42 8.77 -10.97 13.44
CA ALA A 42 7.96 -10.45 12.35
C ALA A 42 6.46 -10.72 12.58
N ALA A 43 6.10 -11.85 13.19
CA ALA A 43 4.70 -12.18 13.50
C ALA A 43 4.13 -11.22 14.56
N ALA A 44 4.91 -10.93 15.61
CA ALA A 44 4.54 -9.93 16.62
C ALA A 44 4.43 -8.52 16.00
N ALA A 45 5.37 -8.14 15.13
CA ALA A 45 5.34 -6.84 14.46
C ALA A 45 4.16 -6.69 13.47
N LEU A 46 3.74 -7.77 12.80
CA LEU A 46 2.58 -7.78 11.94
C LEU A 46 1.27 -7.65 12.74
N ALA A 47 1.19 -8.26 13.92
CA ALA A 47 0.00 -8.19 14.79
C ALA A 47 -0.22 -6.81 15.44
N LEU A 48 0.82 -5.98 15.52
CA LEU A 48 0.78 -4.63 16.10
C LEU A 48 0.48 -3.51 15.08
N ASN A 49 0.28 -3.86 13.80
CA ASN A 49 0.21 -2.93 12.65
C ASN A 49 -1.16 -2.98 11.94
#